data_AF-A0ABD5ZYT0-F1
#
_entry.id   AF-A0ABD5ZYT0-F1
#
_cell.length_a   1.000
_cell.length_b   1.000
_cell.length_c   1.000
_cell.angle_alpha   90.00
_cell.angle_beta   90.00
_cell.angle_gamma   90.00
#
_symmetry.space_group_name_H-M   'P 1'
#
loop_
_entity.id
_entity.type
_entity.pdbx_description
1 polymer ?
#
loop_
_entity_poly.entity_id
_entity_poly.type
_entity_poly.pdbx_seq_one_letter_code
_entity_poly.pdbx_strand_id
1 'polypeptide(L)'
;MNVEELRTVQRTERQKDSLQHLRDSFYRDVADYIAERKAERERVAEAADDPFSSPEVSRLTDEIETAEEVVESIYERRIGKIVKRATFAAAGMATEDEGLTSEERDLFEDLVARIETNRATVLETLAGEADTADTSDAADADGTADPDPDPDPTPDPTADPTPPEGTTDPTPTPAPDDILAEAMGGDDGPDATSTSDSTAAGGSETEPTPPASPTPTVDDAPTPDGGEAAADDEADADRTTLRITRDVGEIFGVDEREYDLASEDVVTLPTPNAEPLLNRDAAERLDD
;
A
#
# COMPACT_ATOMS: atom_id res chain seq x y z
N MET A 1 -14.54 6.24 11.01
CA MET A 1 -14.37 6.16 9.55
C MET A 1 -14.96 7.40 8.93
N ASN A 2 -14.21 8.07 8.05
CA ASN A 2 -14.64 9.18 7.20
C ASN A 2 -13.59 9.41 6.09
N VAL A 3 -13.86 10.30 5.13
CA VAL A 3 -12.94 10.64 4.03
C VAL A 3 -11.56 11.15 4.50
N GLU A 4 -11.44 11.83 5.65
CA GLU A 4 -10.15 12.34 6.15
C GLU A 4 -9.29 11.22 6.77
N GLU A 5 -9.92 10.30 7.51
CA GLU A 5 -9.32 9.06 8.00
C GLU A 5 -8.87 8.17 6.82
N LEU A 6 -9.74 8.00 5.82
CA LEU A 6 -9.44 7.25 4.58
C LEU A 6 -8.25 7.85 3.83
N ARG A 7 -8.22 9.16 3.59
CA ARG A 7 -7.08 9.85 2.93
C ARG A 7 -5.79 9.77 3.77
N THR A 8 -5.88 9.64 5.09
CA THR A 8 -4.73 9.43 5.97
C THR A 8 -4.19 8.01 5.80
N VAL A 9 -5.06 6.99 5.82
CA VAL A 9 -4.68 5.60 5.52
C VAL A 9 -4.09 5.48 4.11
N GLN A 10 -4.72 6.05 3.09
CA GLN A 10 -4.23 6.07 1.71
C GLN A 10 -2.81 6.64 1.61
N ARG A 11 -2.49 7.71 2.35
CA ARG A 11 -1.14 8.29 2.36
C ARG A 11 -0.11 7.35 2.98
N THR A 12 -0.39 6.78 4.16
CA THR A 12 0.53 5.88 4.85
C THR A 12 0.69 4.55 4.10
N GLU A 13 -0.39 4.01 3.55
CA GLU A 13 -0.40 2.83 2.69
C GLU A 13 0.38 3.05 1.38
N ARG A 14 0.35 4.26 0.81
CA ARG A 14 1.22 4.67 -0.31
C ARG A 14 2.68 4.90 0.05
N GLN A 15 2.99 5.26 1.30
CA GLN A 15 4.36 5.57 1.72
C GLN A 15 5.15 4.35 2.21
N LYS A 16 4.51 3.36 2.84
CA LYS A 16 5.18 2.12 3.28
C LYS A 16 5.22 1.09 2.16
N ASP A 17 6.25 0.25 2.08
CA ASP A 17 6.29 -0.91 1.17
C ASP A 17 5.82 -2.21 1.83
N SER A 18 5.91 -2.31 3.15
CA SER A 18 5.16 -3.28 3.96
C SER A 18 3.67 -2.90 4.05
N LEU A 19 2.80 -3.85 4.40
CA LEU A 19 1.39 -3.55 4.68
C LEU A 19 1.29 -2.65 5.92
N GLN A 20 0.46 -1.62 5.87
CA GLN A 20 0.09 -0.88 7.08
C GLN A 20 -0.75 -1.80 7.98
N HIS A 21 -0.52 -1.75 9.29
CA HIS A 21 -1.44 -2.38 10.25
C HIS A 21 -2.80 -1.68 10.24
N LEU A 22 -3.80 -2.34 9.64
CA LEU A 22 -5.20 -1.94 9.68
C LEU A 22 -5.98 -2.87 10.64
N ARG A 23 -7.11 -2.39 11.14
CA ARG A 23 -7.98 -3.16 12.03
C ARG A 23 -8.75 -4.22 11.26
N ASP A 24 -8.98 -5.38 11.88
CA ASP A 24 -9.85 -6.46 11.40
C ASP A 24 -11.21 -6.00 10.84
N SER A 25 -11.75 -4.89 11.35
CA SER A 25 -13.04 -4.31 10.96
C SER A 25 -12.97 -3.30 9.82
N PHE A 26 -11.78 -2.94 9.31
CA PHE A 26 -11.58 -1.76 8.44
C PHE A 26 -12.55 -1.72 7.25
N TYR A 27 -12.68 -2.80 6.48
CA TYR A 27 -13.56 -2.83 5.31
C TYR A 27 -15.05 -2.77 5.68
N ARG A 28 -15.47 -3.36 6.81
CA ARG A 28 -16.81 -3.16 7.39
C ARG A 28 -17.02 -1.70 7.82
N ASP A 29 -16.06 -1.10 8.52
CA ASP A 29 -16.14 0.28 9.01
C ASP A 29 -16.25 1.29 7.85
N VAL A 30 -15.68 0.98 6.68
CA VAL A 30 -15.87 1.74 5.43
C VAL A 30 -17.24 1.47 4.81
N ALA A 31 -17.66 0.20 4.70
CA ALA A 31 -18.96 -0.16 4.13
C ALA A 31 -20.13 0.47 4.91
N ASP A 32 -20.08 0.45 6.25
CA ASP A 32 -21.08 1.06 7.12
C ASP A 32 -21.11 2.59 6.95
N TYR A 33 -19.93 3.25 6.85
CA TYR A 33 -19.85 4.70 6.56
C TYR A 33 -20.43 5.06 5.19
N ILE A 34 -20.06 4.35 4.13
CA ILE A 34 -20.57 4.61 2.77
C ILE A 34 -22.09 4.36 2.69
N ALA A 35 -22.60 3.32 3.38
CA ALA A 35 -24.03 3.07 3.49
C ALA A 35 -24.77 4.20 4.24
N GLU A 36 -24.21 4.70 5.34
CA GLU A 36 -24.77 5.82 6.08
C GLU A 36 -24.82 7.11 5.25
N ARG A 37 -23.73 7.45 4.54
CA ARG A 37 -23.69 8.63 3.65
C ARG A 37 -24.67 8.49 2.47
N LYS A 38 -24.80 7.29 1.88
CA LYS A 38 -25.81 7.01 0.84
C LYS A 38 -27.24 7.21 1.34
N ALA A 39 -27.54 6.77 2.57
CA ALA A 39 -28.85 6.97 3.21
C ALA A 39 -29.10 8.43 3.68
N GLU A 40 -28.06 9.19 4.04
CA GLU A 40 -28.17 10.64 4.26
C GLU A 40 -28.55 11.36 2.96
N ARG A 41 -27.80 11.10 1.88
CA ARG A 41 -28.06 11.69 0.56
C ARG A 41 -29.48 11.41 0.07
N GLU A 42 -29.98 10.20 0.27
CA GLU A 42 -31.36 9.83 -0.09
C GLU A 42 -32.39 10.68 0.70
N ARG A 43 -32.26 10.78 2.02
CA ARG A 43 -33.15 11.61 2.86
C ARG A 43 -33.07 13.12 2.53
N VAL A 44 -31.87 13.63 2.24
CA VAL A 44 -31.68 15.04 1.83
C VAL A 44 -32.30 15.29 0.45
N ALA A 45 -32.19 14.33 -0.48
CA ALA A 45 -32.84 14.41 -1.78
C ALA A 45 -34.38 14.35 -1.67
N GLU A 46 -34.95 13.45 -0.86
CA GLU A 46 -36.41 13.41 -0.61
C GLU A 46 -36.96 14.70 0.00
N ALA A 47 -36.14 15.46 0.74
CA ALA A 47 -36.51 16.70 1.40
C ALA A 47 -36.33 17.97 0.54
N ALA A 48 -35.71 17.87 -0.65
CA ALA A 48 -35.35 19.02 -1.49
C ALA A 48 -36.41 19.33 -2.56
N ASP A 49 -36.75 20.62 -2.75
CA ASP A 49 -37.66 21.07 -3.83
C ASP A 49 -37.12 20.76 -5.24
N ASP A 50 -35.78 20.80 -5.40
CA ASP A 50 -35.05 20.29 -6.56
C ASP A 50 -33.77 19.58 -6.09
N PRO A 51 -33.73 18.24 -6.08
CA PRO A 51 -32.56 17.47 -5.66
C PRO A 51 -31.33 17.69 -6.55
N PHE A 52 -31.52 17.96 -7.84
CA PHE A 52 -30.41 18.11 -8.80
C PHE A 52 -29.68 19.44 -8.65
N SER A 53 -30.37 20.45 -8.13
CA SER A 53 -29.78 21.77 -7.80
C SER A 53 -29.38 21.91 -6.33
N SER A 54 -29.54 20.87 -5.50
CA SER A 54 -29.28 20.94 -4.05
C SER A 54 -27.78 20.83 -3.72
N PRO A 55 -27.12 21.88 -3.18
CA PRO A 55 -25.68 21.84 -2.86
C PRO A 55 -25.31 20.85 -1.75
N GLU A 56 -26.28 20.32 -1.03
CA GLU A 56 -26.10 19.29 0.00
C GLU A 56 -26.14 17.88 -0.60
N VAL A 57 -27.02 17.63 -1.59
CA VAL A 57 -27.04 16.39 -2.38
C VAL A 57 -25.77 16.27 -3.21
N SER A 58 -25.29 17.36 -3.82
CA SER A 58 -24.00 17.37 -4.53
C SER A 58 -22.86 16.99 -3.58
N ARG A 59 -22.67 17.71 -2.47
CA ARG A 59 -21.59 17.43 -1.51
C ARG A 59 -21.59 15.99 -0.99
N LEU A 60 -22.76 15.45 -0.66
CA LEU A 60 -22.87 14.07 -0.19
C LEU A 60 -22.54 13.07 -1.31
N THR A 61 -22.82 13.40 -2.57
CA THR A 61 -22.39 12.61 -3.73
C THR A 61 -20.88 12.68 -3.91
N ASP A 62 -20.30 13.89 -3.93
CA ASP A 62 -18.85 14.11 -4.03
C ASP A 62 -18.08 13.38 -2.89
N GLU A 63 -18.63 13.37 -1.67
CA GLU A 63 -18.07 12.68 -0.49
C GLU A 63 -18.12 11.16 -0.62
N ILE A 64 -19.23 10.61 -1.14
CA ILE A 64 -19.38 9.17 -1.39
C ILE A 64 -18.41 8.71 -2.48
N GLU A 65 -18.38 9.41 -3.62
CA GLU A 65 -17.51 9.06 -4.75
C GLU A 65 -16.03 9.16 -4.34
N THR A 66 -15.64 10.22 -3.63
CA THR A 66 -14.31 10.32 -3.00
C THR A 66 -14.00 9.15 -2.06
N ALA A 67 -14.96 8.70 -1.25
CA ALA A 67 -14.74 7.60 -0.31
C ALA A 67 -14.54 6.26 -1.04
N GLU A 68 -15.28 6.04 -2.12
CA GLU A 68 -15.19 4.85 -2.97
C GLU A 68 -13.85 4.79 -3.73
N GLU A 69 -13.44 5.88 -4.41
CA GLU A 69 -12.11 5.99 -5.05
C GLU A 69 -10.93 5.78 -4.08
N VAL A 70 -11.04 6.33 -2.86
CA VAL A 70 -9.96 6.24 -1.87
C VAL A 70 -9.87 4.84 -1.27
N VAL A 71 -10.97 4.12 -1.02
CA VAL A 71 -10.89 2.72 -0.54
C VAL A 71 -10.45 1.75 -1.64
N GLU A 72 -10.86 1.98 -2.90
CA GLU A 72 -10.39 1.20 -4.04
C GLU A 72 -8.87 1.30 -4.20
N SER A 73 -8.31 2.51 -4.25
CA SER A 73 -6.86 2.72 -4.35
C SER A 73 -6.06 2.24 -3.11
N ILE A 74 -6.67 2.17 -1.92
CA ILE A 74 -6.10 1.49 -0.75
C ILE A 74 -6.03 -0.02 -0.99
N TYR A 75 -7.13 -0.63 -1.44
CA TYR A 75 -7.20 -2.06 -1.74
C TYR A 75 -6.23 -2.47 -2.85
N GLU A 76 -6.14 -1.71 -3.95
CA GLU A 76 -5.20 -1.97 -5.05
C GLU A 76 -3.73 -2.02 -4.60
N ARG A 77 -3.30 -1.06 -3.76
CA ARG A 77 -1.91 -1.07 -3.28
C ARG A 77 -1.66 -2.18 -2.24
N ARG A 78 -2.68 -2.58 -1.49
CA ARG A 78 -2.60 -3.68 -0.51
C ARG A 78 -2.57 -5.04 -1.18
N ILE A 79 -3.40 -5.30 -2.20
CA ILE A 79 -3.39 -6.59 -2.92
C ILE A 79 -2.05 -6.85 -3.60
N GLY A 80 -1.38 -5.84 -4.15
CA GLY A 80 -0.02 -5.98 -4.68
C GLY A 80 0.99 -6.47 -3.62
N LYS A 81 0.89 -5.96 -2.38
CA LYS A 81 1.72 -6.39 -1.24
C LYS A 81 1.34 -7.78 -0.75
N ILE A 82 0.06 -8.11 -0.71
CA ILE A 82 -0.47 -9.44 -0.31
C ILE A 82 0.01 -10.51 -1.30
N VAL A 83 -0.13 -10.30 -2.62
CA VAL A 83 0.37 -11.23 -3.66
C VAL A 83 1.88 -11.40 -3.56
N LYS A 84 2.63 -10.32 -3.31
CA LYS A 84 4.09 -10.37 -3.08
C LYS A 84 4.45 -11.20 -1.84
N ARG A 85 3.77 -10.99 -0.70
CA ARG A 85 3.95 -11.81 0.53
C ARG A 85 3.57 -13.27 0.28
N ALA A 86 2.42 -13.55 -0.33
CA ALA A 86 1.95 -14.92 -0.62
C ALA A 86 2.92 -15.70 -1.52
N THR A 87 3.55 -15.02 -2.49
CA THR A 87 4.59 -15.60 -3.36
C THR A 87 5.85 -16.01 -2.57
N PHE A 88 6.22 -15.23 -1.54
CA PHE A 88 7.33 -15.60 -0.64
C PHE A 88 6.96 -16.71 0.35
N ALA A 89 5.76 -16.67 0.93
CA ALA A 89 5.26 -17.72 1.82
C ALA A 89 5.20 -19.09 1.11
N ALA A 90 4.56 -19.17 -0.07
CA ALA A 90 4.51 -20.39 -0.90
C ALA A 90 5.87 -20.82 -1.50
N ALA A 91 6.89 -19.96 -1.40
CA ALA A 91 8.27 -20.35 -1.71
C ALA A 91 8.94 -21.10 -0.54
N GLY A 92 8.40 -20.99 0.69
CA GLY A 92 8.97 -21.49 1.94
C GLY A 92 9.81 -20.45 2.69
N MET A 93 9.61 -19.15 2.42
CA MET A 93 10.28 -18.05 3.12
C MET A 93 9.43 -17.57 4.29
N ALA A 94 10.07 -17.10 5.36
CA ALA A 94 9.36 -16.48 6.48
C ALA A 94 8.69 -15.17 6.02
N THR A 95 7.41 -14.99 6.36
CA THR A 95 6.65 -13.76 6.13
C THR A 95 6.21 -13.13 7.45
N GLU A 96 6.12 -11.81 7.45
CA GLU A 96 5.35 -11.06 8.44
C GLU A 96 3.88 -11.17 8.06
N ASP A 97 3.08 -11.90 8.83
CA ASP A 97 1.64 -12.02 8.59
C ASP A 97 0.85 -10.84 9.21
N GLU A 98 1.57 -9.89 9.84
CA GLU A 98 1.00 -8.72 10.48
C GLU A 98 0.41 -7.70 9.51
N GLY A 99 -0.70 -7.11 9.95
CA GLY A 99 -1.37 -5.96 9.31
C GLY A 99 -2.43 -6.32 8.26
N LEU A 100 -2.67 -7.60 8.00
CA LEU A 100 -3.82 -8.09 7.23
C LEU A 100 -5.13 -7.87 8.03
N THR A 101 -6.16 -7.34 7.36
CA THR A 101 -7.56 -7.34 7.85
C THR A 101 -8.17 -8.74 7.78
N SER A 102 -9.43 -8.92 8.19
CA SER A 102 -10.11 -10.22 8.15
C SER A 102 -10.17 -10.77 6.72
N GLU A 103 -10.67 -9.94 5.81
CA GLU A 103 -10.92 -10.25 4.40
C GLU A 103 -9.61 -10.52 3.62
N GLU A 104 -8.50 -9.91 4.05
CA GLU A 104 -7.18 -10.09 3.44
C GLU A 104 -6.45 -11.35 3.92
N ARG A 105 -6.77 -11.89 5.11
CA ARG A 105 -6.23 -13.17 5.60
C ARG A 105 -6.78 -14.32 4.77
N ASP A 106 -8.11 -14.36 4.64
CA ASP A 106 -8.80 -15.37 3.81
C ASP A 106 -8.21 -15.39 2.38
N LEU A 107 -7.99 -14.21 1.78
CA LEU A 107 -7.38 -14.06 0.45
C LEU A 107 -5.89 -14.44 0.42
N PHE A 108 -5.11 -14.14 1.46
CA PHE A 108 -3.70 -14.53 1.57
C PHE A 108 -3.55 -16.05 1.67
N GLU A 109 -4.33 -16.70 2.52
CA GLU A 109 -4.32 -18.16 2.68
C GLU A 109 -4.70 -18.88 1.37
N ASP A 110 -5.77 -18.43 0.69
CA ASP A 110 -6.17 -18.95 -0.62
C ASP A 110 -5.07 -18.76 -1.68
N LEU A 111 -4.41 -17.60 -1.72
CA LEU A 111 -3.31 -17.33 -2.66
C LEU A 111 -2.10 -18.24 -2.40
N VAL A 112 -1.68 -18.41 -1.14
CA VAL A 112 -0.56 -19.30 -0.78
C VAL A 112 -0.89 -20.74 -1.21
N ALA A 113 -2.03 -21.27 -0.80
CA ALA A 113 -2.45 -22.64 -1.16
C ALA A 113 -2.54 -22.84 -2.68
N ARG A 114 -2.98 -21.83 -3.43
CA ARG A 114 -3.07 -21.87 -4.90
C ARG A 114 -1.68 -21.92 -5.55
N ILE A 115 -0.72 -21.14 -5.06
CA ILE A 115 0.66 -21.10 -5.57
C ILE A 115 1.38 -22.41 -5.23
N GLU A 116 1.26 -22.93 -4.01
CA GLU A 116 1.85 -24.21 -3.62
C GLU A 116 1.30 -25.38 -4.46
N THR A 117 -0.03 -25.43 -4.66
CA THR A 117 -0.67 -26.45 -5.50
C THR A 117 -0.15 -26.40 -6.94
N ASN A 118 -0.06 -25.19 -7.53
CA ASN A 118 0.49 -25.03 -8.88
C ASN A 118 1.96 -25.47 -8.96
N ARG A 119 2.78 -25.07 -7.99
CA ARG A 119 4.20 -25.44 -7.88
C ARG A 119 4.38 -26.96 -7.82
N ALA A 120 3.55 -27.65 -7.05
CA ALA A 120 3.58 -29.11 -6.95
C ALA A 120 3.28 -29.78 -8.30
N THR A 121 2.17 -29.43 -8.96
CA THR A 121 1.79 -29.99 -10.28
C THR A 121 2.83 -29.69 -11.37
N VAL A 122 3.44 -28.50 -11.36
CA VAL A 122 4.52 -28.16 -12.31
C VAL A 122 5.77 -29.00 -12.05
N LEU A 123 6.16 -29.23 -10.79
CA LEU A 123 7.32 -30.07 -10.46
C LEU A 123 7.08 -31.56 -10.76
N GLU A 124 5.88 -32.08 -10.53
CA GLU A 124 5.45 -33.43 -10.92
C GLU A 124 5.51 -33.63 -12.45
N THR A 125 5.02 -32.65 -13.21
CA THR A 125 5.11 -32.64 -14.68
C THR A 125 6.57 -32.63 -15.16
N LEU A 126 7.44 -31.85 -14.51
CA LEU A 126 8.87 -31.77 -14.84
C LEU A 126 9.69 -32.98 -14.37
N ALA A 127 9.21 -33.74 -13.38
CA ALA A 127 9.82 -35.00 -12.95
C ALA A 127 9.61 -36.13 -13.98
N GLY A 128 8.63 -35.98 -14.88
CA GLY A 128 8.31 -36.95 -15.93
C GLY A 128 7.29 -38.01 -15.53
N GLU A 129 6.65 -37.90 -14.36
CA GLU A 129 5.66 -38.87 -13.88
C GLU A 129 4.26 -38.67 -14.52
N ALA A 130 4.07 -37.57 -15.26
CA ALA A 130 2.88 -37.28 -16.06
C ALA A 130 2.66 -38.19 -17.30
N ASP A 131 3.49 -39.23 -17.51
CA ASP A 131 3.42 -40.15 -18.66
C ASP A 131 3.48 -41.64 -18.24
N THR A 132 2.70 -42.02 -17.22
CA THR A 132 2.50 -43.44 -16.81
C THR A 132 1.03 -43.84 -16.59
N ALA A 133 0.08 -43.03 -17.07
CA ALA A 133 -1.36 -43.22 -16.88
C ALA A 133 -2.10 -43.84 -18.09
N ASP A 134 -1.41 -44.18 -19.19
CA ASP A 134 -2.02 -44.77 -20.39
C ASP A 134 -1.19 -45.96 -20.92
N THR A 135 -1.26 -47.11 -20.23
CA THR A 135 -0.66 -48.37 -20.71
C THR A 135 -1.33 -49.65 -20.21
N SER A 136 -2.67 -49.63 -20.01
CA SER A 136 -3.53 -50.82 -20.02
C SER A 136 -5.01 -50.38 -20.03
N ASP A 137 -5.93 -51.00 -20.77
CA ASP A 137 -5.86 -52.26 -21.52
C ASP A 137 -6.58 -52.15 -22.88
N ALA A 138 -6.14 -52.93 -23.87
CA ALA A 138 -6.68 -52.94 -25.22
C ALA A 138 -6.70 -54.37 -25.80
N ALA A 139 -7.75 -55.12 -25.46
CA ALA A 139 -8.02 -56.45 -26.00
C ALA A 139 -9.54 -56.69 -26.18
N ASP A 140 -9.94 -56.76 -27.46
CA ASP A 140 -11.00 -57.58 -28.09
C ASP A 140 -12.27 -58.06 -27.31
N ALA A 141 -13.48 -58.10 -27.89
CA ALA A 141 -13.99 -57.63 -29.19
C ALA A 141 -15.54 -57.82 -29.29
N ASP A 142 -16.10 -57.32 -30.42
CA ASP A 142 -17.23 -57.85 -31.22
C ASP A 142 -18.57 -57.07 -31.25
N GLY A 143 -19.11 -56.93 -32.49
CA GLY A 143 -20.45 -56.45 -32.86
C GLY A 143 -20.80 -54.95 -32.63
N THR A 144 -21.48 -54.23 -33.54
CA THR A 144 -21.95 -54.55 -34.91
C THR A 144 -22.27 -53.27 -35.71
N ALA A 145 -22.00 -53.27 -37.02
CA ALA A 145 -22.61 -52.49 -38.12
C ALA A 145 -23.10 -51.03 -37.94
N ASP A 146 -22.43 -50.14 -38.68
CA ASP A 146 -22.83 -48.85 -39.30
C ASP A 146 -23.92 -49.05 -40.41
N PRO A 147 -24.52 -48.04 -41.10
CA PRO A 147 -24.60 -46.57 -40.91
C PRO A 147 -26.03 -45.98 -40.92
N ASP A 148 -26.18 -44.66 -40.68
CA ASP A 148 -26.65 -43.68 -41.70
C ASP A 148 -26.68 -42.22 -41.17
N PRO A 149 -26.05 -41.25 -41.86
CA PRO A 149 -26.18 -39.82 -41.58
C PRO A 149 -27.05 -39.08 -42.64
N ASP A 150 -28.00 -38.24 -42.18
CA ASP A 150 -28.77 -37.31 -43.03
C ASP A 150 -28.12 -35.90 -43.03
N PRO A 151 -27.70 -35.35 -44.20
CA PRO A 151 -27.16 -34.00 -44.30
C PRO A 151 -27.97 -33.07 -45.23
N ASP A 152 -28.47 -31.93 -44.72
CA ASP A 152 -28.79 -30.71 -45.51
C ASP A 152 -29.37 -29.59 -44.60
N PRO A 153 -29.40 -28.31 -45.01
CA PRO A 153 -28.31 -27.55 -45.63
C PRO A 153 -28.09 -26.15 -44.98
N THR A 154 -26.96 -25.51 -45.30
CA THR A 154 -26.70 -24.09 -45.00
C THR A 154 -27.41 -23.13 -45.95
N PRO A 155 -27.94 -21.98 -45.48
CA PRO A 155 -28.06 -20.76 -46.27
C PRO A 155 -26.85 -19.84 -46.06
N ASP A 156 -26.31 -19.30 -47.16
CA ASP A 156 -25.18 -18.34 -47.20
C ASP A 156 -25.63 -16.88 -46.89
N PRO A 157 -24.71 -15.90 -46.75
CA PRO A 157 -24.96 -14.67 -45.96
C PRO A 157 -25.46 -13.46 -46.77
N THR A 158 -26.10 -12.50 -46.10
CA THR A 158 -26.30 -11.13 -46.61
C THR A 158 -26.49 -10.13 -45.45
N ALA A 159 -26.06 -8.88 -45.67
CA ALA A 159 -26.26 -7.65 -44.87
C ALA A 159 -25.15 -7.29 -43.85
N ASP A 160 -24.17 -6.56 -44.37
CA ASP A 160 -23.40 -5.52 -43.68
C ASP A 160 -24.32 -4.34 -43.32
N PRO A 161 -24.24 -3.78 -42.09
CA PRO A 161 -24.52 -2.36 -41.88
C PRO A 161 -23.40 -1.64 -41.10
N THR A 162 -22.78 -0.67 -41.78
CA THR A 162 -21.72 0.20 -41.23
C THR A 162 -22.24 1.20 -40.18
N PRO A 163 -21.65 1.29 -38.97
CA PRO A 163 -21.85 2.42 -38.05
C PRO A 163 -20.98 3.65 -38.42
N PRO A 164 -21.40 4.89 -38.09
CA PRO A 164 -20.73 6.11 -38.53
C PRO A 164 -19.59 6.59 -37.61
N GLU A 165 -18.68 7.39 -38.16
CA GLU A 165 -17.69 8.15 -37.39
C GLU A 165 -18.35 9.29 -36.57
N GLY A 166 -17.89 9.49 -35.33
CA GLY A 166 -18.37 10.54 -34.44
C GLY A 166 -17.35 10.85 -33.34
N THR A 167 -16.79 12.06 -33.37
CA THR A 167 -15.66 12.50 -32.53
C THR A 167 -15.98 12.63 -31.04
N THR A 168 -15.09 12.09 -30.19
CA THR A 168 -14.62 12.79 -28.96
C THR A 168 -13.24 12.28 -28.57
N ASP A 169 -12.43 13.14 -27.96
CA ASP A 169 -11.03 12.90 -27.59
C ASP A 169 -10.89 12.71 -26.08
N PRO A 170 -10.55 11.51 -25.57
CA PRO A 170 -10.39 11.25 -24.15
C PRO A 170 -8.99 11.67 -23.66
N THR A 171 -8.95 12.50 -22.63
CA THR A 171 -7.70 12.84 -21.90
C THR A 171 -7.03 11.57 -21.37
N PRO A 172 -5.69 11.42 -21.45
CA PRO A 172 -5.02 10.20 -21.02
C PRO A 172 -5.13 10.01 -19.50
N THR A 173 -5.93 9.04 -19.09
CA THR A 173 -5.79 8.36 -17.79
C THR A 173 -4.54 7.46 -17.86
N PRO A 174 -3.67 7.43 -16.84
CA PRO A 174 -2.57 6.45 -16.80
C PRO A 174 -3.13 5.03 -16.83
N ALA A 175 -2.49 4.14 -17.58
CA ALA A 175 -2.95 2.77 -17.72
C ALA A 175 -2.57 1.93 -16.49
N PRO A 176 -3.36 0.91 -16.11
CA PRO A 176 -3.02 0.02 -14.98
C PRO A 176 -1.72 -0.78 -15.22
N ASP A 177 -1.23 -0.83 -16.46
CA ASP A 177 0.02 -1.52 -16.84
C ASP A 177 1.28 -0.91 -16.18
N ASP A 178 1.31 0.41 -15.91
CA ASP A 178 2.48 1.06 -15.29
C ASP A 178 2.77 0.49 -13.88
N ILE A 179 1.71 0.22 -13.11
CA ILE A 179 1.81 -0.31 -11.74
C ILE A 179 2.37 -1.75 -11.72
N LEU A 180 2.13 -2.51 -12.80
CA LEU A 180 2.69 -3.84 -13.00
C LEU A 180 4.13 -3.80 -13.54
N ALA A 181 4.48 -2.78 -14.33
CA ALA A 181 5.84 -2.58 -14.84
C ALA A 181 6.83 -2.20 -13.73
N GLU A 182 6.49 -1.25 -12.85
CA GLU A 182 7.32 -0.86 -11.70
C GLU A 182 7.58 -2.04 -10.74
N ALA A 183 6.61 -2.95 -10.59
CA ALA A 183 6.75 -4.15 -9.76
C ALA A 183 7.77 -5.18 -10.31
N MET A 184 8.18 -5.08 -11.58
CA MET A 184 9.01 -6.07 -12.28
C MET A 184 10.38 -5.53 -12.74
N GLY A 185 10.78 -4.33 -12.28
CA GLY A 185 12.18 -3.87 -12.32
C GLY A 185 12.62 -3.15 -13.59
N GLY A 186 11.83 -2.19 -14.07
CA GLY A 186 12.27 -1.21 -15.06
C GLY A 186 13.07 -0.07 -14.42
N ASP A 187 14.39 -0.03 -14.64
CA ASP A 187 15.25 1.13 -14.35
C ASP A 187 15.38 1.97 -15.63
N ASP A 188 14.73 3.13 -15.67
CA ASP A 188 14.94 4.14 -16.71
C ASP A 188 14.95 5.54 -16.08
N GLY A 189 15.99 6.32 -16.39
CA GLY A 189 16.33 7.56 -15.68
C GLY A 189 15.51 8.79 -16.08
N PRO A 190 15.58 9.89 -15.31
CA PRO A 190 14.79 11.10 -15.56
C PRO A 190 15.29 11.89 -16.77
N ASP A 191 14.76 11.59 -17.96
CA ASP A 191 15.00 12.39 -19.18
C ASP A 191 14.18 13.70 -19.16
N ALA A 192 14.69 14.68 -18.41
CA ALA A 192 14.05 15.97 -18.16
C ALA A 192 14.10 16.91 -19.38
N THR A 193 13.33 16.61 -20.42
CA THR A 193 13.16 17.49 -21.60
C THR A 193 11.97 18.44 -21.43
N SER A 194 12.26 19.74 -21.25
CA SER A 194 11.25 20.81 -21.40
C SER A 194 11.91 22.15 -21.74
N THR A 195 11.48 22.77 -22.83
CA THR A 195 12.01 24.04 -23.37
C THR A 195 10.89 24.97 -23.83
N SER A 196 11.14 26.28 -23.73
CA SER A 196 10.34 27.41 -24.29
C SER A 196 9.16 27.89 -23.41
N ASP A 197 9.34 28.85 -22.49
CA ASP A 197 9.53 30.32 -22.69
C ASP A 197 8.22 31.15 -22.78
N SER A 198 8.31 32.43 -22.39
CA SER A 198 7.34 33.54 -22.54
C SER A 198 6.13 33.56 -21.58
N THR A 199 5.69 34.69 -21.01
CA THR A 199 6.17 36.10 -21.14
C THR A 199 6.00 36.93 -19.85
N ALA A 200 6.69 38.08 -19.82
CA ALA A 200 6.92 38.94 -18.65
C ALA A 200 5.72 39.73 -18.08
N ALA A 201 5.82 40.05 -16.78
CA ALA A 201 5.31 41.28 -16.16
C ALA A 201 6.26 41.73 -15.02
N GLY A 202 6.52 43.04 -14.89
CA GLY A 202 7.15 43.66 -13.70
C GLY A 202 6.10 44.41 -12.86
N GLY A 203 6.41 45.00 -11.71
CA GLY A 203 7.69 45.20 -11.01
C GLY A 203 7.48 46.04 -9.73
N SER A 204 8.56 46.55 -9.13
CA SER A 204 8.62 47.25 -7.82
C SER A 204 8.32 46.36 -6.60
N GLU A 205 9.28 46.03 -5.71
CA GLU A 205 10.07 46.87 -4.77
C GLU A 205 9.36 47.07 -3.41
N THR A 206 9.94 46.51 -2.32
CA THR A 206 10.32 47.23 -1.07
C THR A 206 11.07 46.28 -0.10
N GLU A 207 12.29 46.68 0.26
CA GLU A 207 13.06 46.27 1.46
C GLU A 207 13.39 47.58 2.25
N PRO A 208 13.94 47.58 3.50
CA PRO A 208 14.39 46.49 4.40
C PRO A 208 13.60 46.56 5.76
N THR A 209 14.04 46.22 7.00
CA THR A 209 15.32 45.82 7.64
C THR A 209 15.02 45.03 8.95
N PRO A 210 15.98 44.24 9.50
CA PRO A 210 15.91 43.59 10.83
C PRO A 210 16.44 44.54 11.95
N PRO A 211 16.73 44.14 13.23
CA PRO A 211 16.65 42.81 13.88
C PRO A 211 16.02 42.79 15.30
N ALA A 212 15.95 41.61 15.95
CA ALA A 212 16.52 41.32 17.30
C ALA A 212 15.94 40.05 17.99
N SER A 213 16.82 39.27 18.64
CA SER A 213 16.50 38.41 19.80
C SER A 213 17.02 39.12 21.07
N PRO A 214 16.57 38.81 22.32
CA PRO A 214 17.09 37.61 23.00
C PRO A 214 16.23 36.95 24.13
N THR A 215 16.47 35.64 24.34
CA THR A 215 16.43 34.88 25.62
C THR A 215 15.13 34.68 26.43
N PRO A 216 15.00 33.56 27.17
CA PRO A 216 13.81 33.20 27.96
C PRO A 216 13.87 33.68 29.43
N THR A 217 12.83 33.35 30.21
CA THR A 217 12.81 33.41 31.69
C THR A 217 12.55 32.01 32.25
N VAL A 218 13.13 31.71 33.42
CA VAL A 218 13.12 30.41 34.10
C VAL A 218 12.48 30.57 35.49
N ASP A 219 12.36 29.47 36.24
CA ASP A 219 11.67 29.29 37.53
C ASP A 219 10.13 29.28 37.38
N ASP A 220 9.36 28.46 38.11
CA ASP A 220 9.65 27.81 39.40
C ASP A 220 9.43 26.28 39.39
N ALA A 221 10.17 25.56 40.23
CA ALA A 221 9.95 24.15 40.57
C ALA A 221 10.43 23.90 42.02
N PRO A 222 9.71 23.11 42.83
CA PRO A 222 10.29 21.80 43.18
C PRO A 222 9.32 20.66 43.58
N THR A 223 9.45 19.51 42.89
CA THR A 223 9.58 18.15 43.52
C THR A 223 8.26 17.57 44.15
N PRO A 224 8.17 16.27 44.54
CA PRO A 224 7.91 15.16 43.62
C PRO A 224 6.77 14.19 44.03
N ASP A 225 6.31 13.37 43.07
CA ASP A 225 5.75 12.01 43.22
C ASP A 225 5.92 11.34 41.83
N GLY A 226 6.27 10.07 41.63
CA GLY A 226 6.29 8.90 42.52
C GLY A 226 5.55 7.77 41.81
N GLY A 227 6.23 6.95 41.00
CA GLY A 227 5.51 6.14 40.00
C GLY A 227 6.34 5.27 39.04
N GLU A 228 7.26 4.46 39.55
CA GLU A 228 7.90 3.40 38.77
C GLU A 228 6.92 2.30 38.33
N ALA A 229 6.75 2.11 37.02
CA ALA A 229 6.47 0.84 36.35
C ALA A 229 6.68 1.00 34.83
N ALA A 230 7.30 0.08 34.08
CA ALA A 230 7.93 -1.18 34.47
C ALA A 230 9.35 -1.28 33.86
N ALA A 231 10.19 -2.10 34.47
CA ALA A 231 11.37 -2.64 33.82
C ALA A 231 11.01 -4.02 33.26
N ASP A 232 11.14 -4.19 31.95
CA ASP A 232 11.17 -5.50 31.30
C ASP A 232 12.64 -5.82 30.99
N ASP A 233 13.22 -6.72 31.79
CA ASP A 233 14.61 -7.18 31.67
C ASP A 233 14.73 -8.21 30.52
N GLU A 234 14.82 -7.75 29.27
CA GLU A 234 15.44 -8.53 28.19
C GLU A 234 16.54 -7.70 27.48
N ALA A 235 17.63 -8.38 27.09
CA ALA A 235 18.91 -7.80 26.63
C ALA A 235 19.64 -6.91 27.66
N ASP A 236 20.24 -7.56 28.66
CA ASP A 236 21.21 -7.00 29.63
C ASP A 236 22.55 -6.62 28.94
N ALA A 237 22.49 -5.58 28.09
CA ALA A 237 23.60 -5.02 27.35
C ALA A 237 24.05 -3.69 27.98
N ASP A 238 25.35 -3.56 28.28
CA ASP A 238 25.94 -2.34 28.83
C ASP A 238 25.43 -1.10 28.07
N ARG A 239 24.81 -0.13 28.75
CA ARG A 239 24.29 1.08 28.12
C ARG A 239 25.26 2.25 28.29
N THR A 240 25.41 3.06 27.25
CA THR A 240 26.30 4.24 27.23
C THR A 240 25.49 5.49 26.89
N THR A 241 25.61 6.53 27.72
CA THR A 241 25.04 7.85 27.47
C THR A 241 25.90 8.61 26.46
N LEU A 242 25.29 9.08 25.38
CA LEU A 242 25.95 9.82 24.31
C LEU A 242 25.30 11.18 24.10
N ARG A 243 26.10 12.16 23.67
CA ARG A 243 25.61 13.36 22.98
C ARG A 243 25.86 13.21 21.48
N ILE A 244 24.82 13.33 20.67
CA ILE A 244 24.90 13.24 19.22
C ILE A 244 25.49 14.54 18.66
N THR A 245 26.50 14.45 17.77
CA THR A 245 27.23 15.63 17.23
C THR A 245 27.00 15.86 15.74
N ARG A 246 26.27 14.96 15.08
CA ARG A 246 25.82 15.07 13.69
C ARG A 246 24.45 14.45 13.57
N ASP A 247 23.66 14.94 12.62
CA ASP A 247 22.40 14.31 12.27
C ASP A 247 22.64 12.88 11.73
N VAL A 248 22.01 11.89 12.36
CA VAL A 248 22.10 10.46 11.98
C VAL A 248 20.73 9.90 11.61
N GLY A 249 19.65 10.41 12.21
CA GLY A 249 18.28 9.95 12.01
C GLY A 249 17.98 8.64 12.75
N GLU A 250 16.95 7.94 12.30
CA GLU A 250 16.43 6.72 12.94
C GLU A 250 17.40 5.53 12.81
N ILE A 251 17.76 4.92 13.95
CA ILE A 251 18.57 3.69 14.03
C ILE A 251 17.85 2.60 14.83
N PHE A 252 18.20 1.33 14.56
CA PHE A 252 17.67 0.17 15.28
C PHE A 252 18.71 -0.37 16.28
N GLY A 253 18.30 -0.55 17.53
CA GLY A 253 19.09 -1.08 18.64
C GLY A 253 19.25 -2.59 18.60
N VAL A 254 20.31 -3.11 19.22
CA VAL A 254 20.43 -4.56 19.53
C VAL A 254 19.45 -5.02 20.62
N ASP A 255 18.77 -4.09 21.29
CA ASP A 255 17.66 -4.30 22.22
C ASP A 255 16.28 -4.16 21.54
N GLU A 256 16.22 -4.39 20.22
CA GLU A 256 15.01 -4.42 19.38
C GLU A 256 14.16 -3.13 19.40
N ARG A 257 14.81 -2.00 19.69
CA ARG A 257 14.16 -0.68 19.83
C ARG A 257 14.67 0.33 18.80
N GLU A 258 13.78 1.17 18.32
CA GLU A 258 14.10 2.30 17.44
C GLU A 258 14.54 3.53 18.25
N TYR A 259 15.52 4.26 17.73
CA TYR A 259 16.07 5.50 18.31
C TYR A 259 16.27 6.55 17.21
N ASP A 260 15.56 7.68 17.30
CA ASP A 260 15.86 8.85 16.45
C ASP A 260 17.06 9.60 17.01
N LEU A 261 18.04 9.92 16.16
CA LEU A 261 19.31 10.56 16.54
C LEU A 261 19.53 11.87 15.78
N ALA A 262 18.87 12.92 16.26
CA ALA A 262 19.05 14.30 15.81
C ALA A 262 20.35 14.92 16.35
N SER A 263 20.92 15.89 15.62
CA SER A 263 22.11 16.63 16.07
C SER A 263 21.88 17.36 17.42
N GLU A 264 22.91 17.35 18.27
CA GLU A 264 22.98 17.93 19.63
C GLU A 264 22.20 17.20 20.75
N ASP A 265 21.39 16.18 20.44
CA ASP A 265 20.58 15.44 21.42
C ASP A 265 21.39 14.52 22.36
N VAL A 266 20.81 14.09 23.47
CA VAL A 266 21.44 13.25 24.50
C VAL A 266 20.66 11.95 24.73
N VAL A 267 21.22 10.83 24.26
CA VAL A 267 20.51 9.54 24.15
C VAL A 267 21.31 8.42 24.83
N THR A 268 20.61 7.48 25.49
CA THR A 268 21.21 6.33 26.20
C THR A 268 21.05 5.04 25.40
N LEU A 269 22.07 4.71 24.60
CA LEU A 269 22.05 3.58 23.67
C LEU A 269 22.73 2.32 24.24
N PRO A 270 22.40 1.11 23.75
CA PRO A 270 23.23 -0.07 23.97
C PRO A 270 24.65 0.17 23.44
N THR A 271 25.68 -0.29 24.16
CA THR A 271 27.09 -0.07 23.79
C THR A 271 27.45 -0.59 22.38
N PRO A 272 26.91 -1.74 21.89
CA PRO A 272 27.11 -2.17 20.50
C PRO A 272 26.63 -1.17 19.43
N ASN A 273 25.62 -0.35 19.74
CA ASN A 273 25.15 0.76 18.88
C ASN A 273 25.93 2.05 19.12
N ALA A 274 26.46 2.26 20.34
CA ALA A 274 27.24 3.44 20.70
C ALA A 274 28.66 3.46 20.08
N GLU A 275 29.36 2.32 20.09
CA GLU A 275 30.75 2.22 19.60
C GLU A 275 30.92 2.70 18.13
N PRO A 276 30.06 2.34 17.15
CA PRO A 276 30.19 2.82 15.78
C PRO A 276 30.01 4.33 15.61
N LEU A 277 29.23 4.99 16.49
CA LEU A 277 28.97 6.43 16.45
C LEU A 277 30.18 7.21 16.99
N LEU A 278 30.75 6.73 18.11
CA LEU A 278 31.99 7.25 18.68
C LEU A 278 33.17 7.12 17.70
N ASN A 279 33.35 5.96 17.08
CA ASN A 279 34.43 5.69 16.13
C ASN A 279 34.32 6.49 14.80
N ARG A 280 33.26 7.27 14.60
CA ARG A 280 33.02 8.09 13.39
C ARG A 280 32.94 9.59 13.68
N ASP A 281 33.20 10.01 14.92
CA ASP A 281 32.97 11.38 15.41
C ASP A 281 31.53 11.87 15.16
N ALA A 282 30.54 10.96 15.22
CA ALA A 282 29.11 11.26 15.05
C ALA A 282 28.38 11.44 16.40
N ALA A 283 29.02 11.02 17.49
CA ALA A 283 28.60 11.28 18.85
C ALA A 283 29.83 11.45 19.75
N GLU A 284 29.65 12.11 20.89
CA GLU A 284 30.60 12.20 22.01
C GLU A 284 30.02 11.43 23.21
N ARG A 285 30.87 10.75 23.98
CA ARG A 285 30.44 10.02 25.18
C ARG A 285 30.29 10.98 26.35
N LEU A 286 29.18 10.85 27.08
CA LEU A 286 28.99 11.48 28.38
C LEU A 286 29.22 10.42 29.46
N ASP A 287 30.19 10.67 30.33
CA ASP A 287 30.37 9.94 31.59
C ASP A 287 29.59 10.67 32.69
N ASP A 288 28.84 9.91 33.52
CA ASP A 288 28.20 10.37 34.77
C ASP A 288 29.21 10.52 35.94
#